data_AF-A0A8T7H656-F1
#
_entry.id   AF-A0A8T7H656-F1
#
_cell.length_a   1.000
_cell.length_b   1.000
_cell.length_c   1.000
_cell.angle_alpha   90.00
_cell.angle_beta   90.00
_cell.angle_gamma   90.00
#
_symmetry.space_group_name_H-M   'P 1'
#
loop_
_entity.id
_entity.type
_entity.pdbx_description
1 polymer ?
#
loop_
_entity_poly.entity_id
_entity_poly.type
_entity_poly.pdbx_seq_one_letter_code
_entity_poly.pdbx_strand_id
1 'polypeptide(L)'
;MSSGGGPPPWSGGRGGGRGRGAGGGWGRGRGWGGWGPPPPPPQLPQVPPPAPGVVRVAVATVDPSGLSSMVSPRFARAPYITLVDVANGSVIWLYPVKNPFETFPRGAGVSLAQWLIQVGCRVAVGTRFGPNIAAVLSQAGVEMRVVPPGTRVVDALRLLGLVR
;
A
#
# COMPACT_ATOMS: atom_id res chain seq x y z
N MET A 1 -3.62 10.16 -61.99
CA MET A 1 -4.17 8.83 -62.31
C MET A 1 -2.98 7.94 -62.58
N SER A 2 -2.56 7.14 -61.58
CA SER A 2 -1.42 6.23 -61.69
C SER A 2 -1.91 4.82 -61.41
N SER A 3 -1.85 3.97 -62.42
CA SER A 3 -2.28 2.58 -62.39
C SER A 3 -1.16 1.73 -62.97
N GLY A 4 -0.83 0.64 -62.27
CA GLY A 4 -0.16 -0.52 -62.87
C GLY A 4 1.25 -0.80 -62.36
N GLY A 5 1.36 -1.75 -61.43
CA GLY A 5 2.63 -2.36 -61.03
C GLY A 5 2.35 -3.69 -60.33
N GLY A 6 2.10 -4.75 -61.11
CA GLY A 6 1.97 -6.11 -60.58
C GLY A 6 3.34 -6.70 -60.18
N PRO A 7 3.41 -7.63 -59.21
CA PRO A 7 4.67 -8.25 -58.81
C PRO A 7 5.14 -9.32 -59.82
N PRO A 8 6.45 -9.42 -60.12
CA PRO A 8 7.01 -10.40 -61.04
C PRO A 8 7.28 -11.80 -60.41
N PRO A 9 7.57 -12.81 -61.26
CA PRO A 9 7.36 -14.23 -60.96
C PRO A 9 8.66 -15.03 -60.85
N TRP A 10 8.89 -15.67 -59.69
CA TRP A 10 9.79 -16.81 -59.49
C TRP A 10 9.20 -17.59 -58.30
N SER A 11 8.38 -18.64 -58.44
CA SER A 11 8.49 -19.91 -59.17
C SER A 11 9.59 -20.85 -58.64
N GLY A 12 9.14 -22.00 -58.09
CA GLY A 12 9.93 -23.17 -57.71
C GLY A 12 9.84 -23.49 -56.20
N GLY A 13 9.23 -24.58 -55.72
CA GLY A 13 8.75 -25.78 -56.38
C GLY A 13 7.96 -26.70 -55.43
N ARG A 14 7.34 -27.70 -56.06
CA ARG A 14 6.36 -28.68 -55.57
C ARG A 14 6.82 -29.55 -54.40
N GLY A 15 5.84 -29.98 -53.60
CA GLY A 15 5.92 -31.21 -52.81
C GLY A 15 4.59 -31.54 -52.13
N GLY A 16 3.71 -32.27 -52.82
CA GLY A 16 2.44 -32.73 -52.25
C GLY A 16 2.63 -33.84 -51.22
N GLY A 17 1.82 -33.81 -50.17
CA GLY A 17 1.73 -34.88 -49.17
C GLY A 17 0.39 -34.85 -48.46
N ARG A 18 -0.49 -35.79 -48.81
CA ARG A 18 -1.76 -36.07 -48.13
C ARG A 18 -1.50 -36.49 -46.68
N GLY A 19 -2.25 -35.93 -45.74
CA GLY A 19 -2.35 -36.43 -44.37
C GLY A 19 -3.73 -36.13 -43.79
N ARG A 20 -4.69 -37.03 -44.01
CA ARG A 20 -5.92 -37.12 -43.20
C ARG A 20 -5.50 -37.52 -41.78
N GLY A 21 -6.00 -36.84 -40.75
CA GLY A 21 -5.76 -37.30 -39.39
C GLY A 21 -6.36 -36.41 -38.32
N ALA A 22 -7.57 -36.79 -37.90
CA ALA A 22 -8.06 -36.77 -36.52
C ALA A 22 -8.08 -35.42 -35.77
N GLY A 23 -9.29 -35.06 -35.33
CA GLY A 23 -9.46 -34.22 -34.16
C GLY A 23 -8.66 -34.75 -32.98
N GLY A 24 -8.01 -33.85 -32.26
CA GLY A 24 -7.28 -34.14 -31.04
C GLY A 24 -7.32 -32.87 -30.20
N GLY A 25 -8.01 -32.96 -29.08
CA GLY A 25 -8.38 -31.83 -28.25
C GLY A 25 -7.20 -31.00 -27.76
N TRP A 26 -7.55 -29.78 -27.35
CA TRP A 26 -6.72 -28.88 -26.57
C TRP A 26 -6.49 -29.50 -25.18
N GLY A 27 -5.62 -30.51 -25.14
CA GLY A 27 -5.19 -31.23 -23.95
C GLY A 27 -4.07 -30.48 -23.25
N ARG A 28 -4.44 -29.80 -22.15
CA ARG A 28 -3.68 -29.62 -20.90
C ARG A 28 -2.15 -29.78 -20.97
N GLY A 29 -1.42 -28.71 -20.68
CA GLY A 29 0.01 -28.84 -20.37
C GLY A 29 0.83 -27.59 -20.09
N ARG A 30 0.44 -26.78 -19.09
CA ARG A 30 1.36 -26.01 -18.22
C ARG A 30 2.28 -24.95 -18.88
N GLY A 31 1.80 -23.70 -18.87
CA GLY A 31 2.41 -22.68 -18.01
C GLY A 31 3.17 -21.53 -18.67
N TRP A 32 2.48 -20.56 -19.27
CA TRP A 32 2.99 -19.20 -19.51
C TRP A 32 1.84 -18.17 -19.46
N GLY A 33 1.93 -17.21 -18.52
CA GLY A 33 1.32 -15.88 -18.64
C GLY A 33 -0.21 -15.79 -18.59
N GLY A 34 -0.81 -16.06 -17.43
CA GLY A 34 -2.22 -15.76 -17.18
C GLY A 34 -2.49 -14.26 -17.24
N TRP A 35 -3.18 -13.82 -18.31
CA TRP A 35 -3.88 -12.54 -18.40
C TRP A 35 -5.14 -12.55 -17.50
N GLY A 36 -4.95 -12.90 -16.23
CA GLY A 36 -5.97 -12.70 -15.22
C GLY A 36 -6.02 -11.22 -14.85
N PRO A 37 -7.18 -10.69 -14.44
CA PRO A 37 -7.23 -9.35 -13.86
C PRO A 37 -6.18 -9.27 -12.74
N PRO A 38 -5.49 -8.11 -12.59
CA PRO A 38 -4.54 -7.95 -11.49
C PRO A 38 -5.23 -8.31 -10.18
N PRO A 39 -4.52 -8.96 -9.24
CA PRO A 39 -5.11 -9.27 -7.94
C PRO A 39 -5.73 -8.00 -7.37
N PRO A 40 -6.92 -8.08 -6.76
CA PRO A 40 -7.56 -6.92 -6.18
C PRO A 40 -6.58 -6.27 -5.19
N PRO A 41 -6.49 -4.93 -5.17
CA PRO A 41 -5.64 -4.27 -4.19
C PRO A 41 -6.03 -4.77 -2.80
N PRO A 42 -5.05 -5.02 -1.90
CA PRO A 42 -5.36 -5.43 -0.55
C PRO A 42 -6.35 -4.44 0.05
N GLN A 43 -7.49 -4.96 0.49
CA GLN A 43 -8.55 -4.17 1.09
C GLN A 43 -8.02 -3.64 2.41
N LEU A 44 -7.66 -2.37 2.45
CA LEU A 44 -7.30 -1.70 3.69
C LEU A 44 -8.53 -1.70 4.58
N PRO A 45 -8.39 -1.97 5.90
CA PRO A 45 -9.49 -1.76 6.82
C PRO A 45 -10.05 -0.35 6.62
N GLN A 46 -11.32 -0.26 6.29
CA GLN A 46 -12.00 1.02 6.17
C GLN A 46 -12.17 1.57 7.57
N VAL A 47 -11.28 2.48 7.96
CA VAL A 47 -11.39 3.19 9.22
C VAL A 47 -12.31 4.37 8.99
N PRO A 48 -13.41 4.52 9.75
CA PRO A 48 -14.33 5.62 9.55
C PRO A 48 -13.59 6.95 9.70
N PRO A 49 -13.90 7.99 8.90
CA PRO A 49 -13.31 9.30 9.08
C PRO A 49 -13.48 9.82 10.51
N PRO A 50 -12.50 10.58 11.06
CA PRO A 50 -12.65 11.15 12.39
C PRO A 50 -13.80 12.18 12.41
N ALA A 51 -14.54 12.23 13.51
CA ALA A 51 -15.61 13.20 13.70
C ALA A 51 -15.07 14.65 13.72
N PRO A 52 -15.89 15.67 13.42
CA PRO A 52 -15.47 17.07 13.54
C PRO A 52 -14.94 17.38 14.95
N GLY A 53 -13.80 18.07 15.03
CA GLY A 53 -13.14 18.39 16.30
C GLY A 53 -12.28 17.27 16.90
N VAL A 54 -12.20 16.11 16.24
CA VAL A 54 -11.33 14.99 16.63
C VAL A 54 -10.03 15.04 15.82
N VAL A 55 -8.91 14.89 16.50
CA VAL A 55 -7.58 14.75 15.87
C VAL A 55 -7.24 13.28 15.76
N ARG A 56 -7.02 12.80 14.53
CA ARG A 56 -6.51 11.45 14.29
C ARG A 56 -4.98 11.43 14.26
N VAL A 57 -4.43 10.59 15.12
CA VAL A 57 -2.99 10.36 15.27
C VAL A 57 -2.68 8.95 14.77
N ALA A 58 -1.71 8.81 13.89
CA ALA A 58 -1.22 7.51 13.43
C ALA A 58 0.13 7.18 14.08
N VAL A 59 0.19 6.07 14.80
CA VAL A 59 1.42 5.63 15.48
C VAL A 59 1.89 4.33 14.85
N ALA A 60 3.13 4.32 14.37
CA ALA A 60 3.77 3.11 13.87
C ALA A 60 4.10 2.15 15.01
N THR A 61 3.52 0.96 15.02
CA THR A 61 3.57 0.01 16.15
C THR A 61 4.07 -1.37 15.76
N VAL A 62 4.61 -2.10 16.74
CA VAL A 62 5.14 -3.45 16.53
C VAL A 62 4.07 -4.54 16.62
N ASP A 63 2.95 -4.26 17.29
CA ASP A 63 1.87 -5.22 17.57
C ASP A 63 0.50 -4.52 17.68
N PRO A 64 -0.64 -5.25 17.67
CA PRO A 64 -1.97 -4.65 17.66
C PRO A 64 -2.48 -4.24 19.06
N SER A 65 -1.65 -4.19 20.11
CA SER A 65 -2.11 -3.91 21.49
C SER A 65 -2.49 -2.45 21.74
N GLY A 66 -2.55 -1.60 20.72
CA GLY A 66 -3.07 -0.24 20.83
C GLY A 66 -2.18 0.66 21.70
N LEU A 67 -2.72 1.18 22.81
CA LEU A 67 -2.02 2.11 23.70
C LEU A 67 -0.81 1.50 24.44
N SER A 68 -0.84 0.18 24.68
CA SER A 68 0.26 -0.53 25.34
C SER A 68 1.34 -1.02 24.36
N SER A 69 1.08 -0.97 23.05
CA SER A 69 2.08 -1.33 22.04
C SER A 69 3.29 -0.41 22.11
N MET A 70 4.43 -0.92 21.66
CA MET A 70 5.63 -0.10 21.46
C MET A 70 5.65 0.55 20.09
N VAL A 71 6.25 1.74 20.01
CA VAL A 71 6.54 2.40 18.74
C VAL A 71 7.61 1.63 17.99
N SER A 72 7.31 1.31 16.73
CA SER A 72 8.19 0.57 15.83
C SER A 72 9.43 1.39 15.47
N PRO A 73 10.63 0.77 15.39
CA PRO A 73 11.83 1.43 14.90
C PRO A 73 11.75 1.83 13.42
N ARG A 74 10.79 1.27 12.67
CA ARG A 74 10.54 1.57 11.26
C ARG A 74 9.14 2.15 11.12
N PHE A 75 9.00 3.38 10.61
CA PHE A 75 7.68 3.98 10.42
C PHE A 75 6.94 3.34 9.22
N ALA A 76 7.50 3.43 8.01
CA ALA A 76 6.84 2.97 6.78
C ALA A 76 6.63 1.44 6.72
N ARG A 77 7.50 0.69 7.39
CA ARG A 77 7.49 -0.77 7.46
C ARG A 77 7.24 -1.27 8.87
N ALA A 78 6.47 -0.51 9.66
CA ALA A 78 5.94 -1.04 10.91
C ALA A 78 4.98 -2.19 10.58
N PRO A 79 4.95 -3.27 11.38
CA PRO A 79 3.96 -4.34 11.21
C PRO A 79 2.51 -3.85 11.40
N TYR A 80 2.32 -2.86 12.27
CA TYR A 80 1.02 -2.24 12.55
C TYR A 80 1.08 -0.73 12.49
N ILE A 81 -0.06 -0.13 12.19
CA ILE A 81 -0.33 1.29 12.36
C ILE A 81 -1.52 1.40 13.31
N THR A 82 -1.27 1.95 14.49
CA THR A 82 -2.31 2.22 15.48
C THR A 82 -2.84 3.63 15.24
N LEU A 83 -4.07 3.73 14.74
CA LEU A 83 -4.77 5.01 14.67
C LEU A 83 -5.43 5.29 16.01
N VAL A 84 -5.26 6.52 16.48
CA VAL A 84 -5.79 7.00 17.76
C VAL A 84 -6.58 8.26 17.49
N ASP A 85 -7.86 8.24 17.82
CA ASP A 85 -8.69 9.43 17.76
C ASP A 85 -8.66 10.10 19.12
N VAL A 86 -8.31 11.39 19.10
CA VAL A 86 -8.14 12.20 20.29
C VAL A 86 -9.11 13.39 20.23
N ALA A 87 -9.87 13.57 21.29
CA ALA A 87 -10.75 14.73 21.48
C ALA A 87 -10.48 15.33 22.86
N ASN A 88 -10.28 16.66 22.92
CA ASN A 88 -10.07 17.40 24.17
C ASN A 88 -8.94 16.87 25.08
N GLY A 89 -7.91 16.25 24.49
CA GLY A 89 -6.80 15.65 25.24
C GLY A 89 -7.08 14.25 25.77
N SER A 90 -8.15 13.59 25.33
CA SER A 90 -8.51 12.22 25.70
C SER A 90 -8.63 11.33 24.48
N VAL A 91 -8.21 10.07 24.61
CA VAL A 91 -8.39 9.05 23.57
C VAL A 91 -9.86 8.63 23.54
N ILE A 92 -10.50 8.77 22.38
CA ILE A 92 -11.90 8.37 22.18
C ILE A 92 -12.03 7.05 21.40
N TRP A 93 -11.10 6.79 20.47
CA TRP A 93 -11.07 5.54 19.70
C TRP A 93 -9.66 5.06 19.40
N LEU A 94 -9.52 3.75 19.25
CA LEU A 94 -8.29 3.06 18.91
C LEU A 94 -8.55 2.06 17.78
N TYR A 95 -7.79 2.16 16.70
CA TYR A 95 -7.86 1.25 15.57
C TYR A 95 -6.45 0.72 15.23
N PRO A 96 -6.03 -0.40 15.84
CA PRO A 96 -4.83 -1.10 15.44
C PRO A 96 -5.04 -1.76 14.08
N VAL A 97 -4.31 -1.31 13.05
CA VAL A 97 -4.42 -1.80 11.68
C VAL A 97 -3.13 -2.50 11.27
N LYS A 98 -3.23 -3.73 10.78
CA LYS A 98 -2.07 -4.42 10.18
C LYS A 98 -1.62 -3.68 8.93
N ASN A 99 -0.33 -3.42 8.80
CA ASN A 99 0.24 -2.68 7.67
C ASN A 99 0.48 -3.60 6.46
N PRO A 100 -0.31 -3.50 5.38
CA PRO A 100 -0.07 -4.31 4.19
C PRO A 100 1.16 -3.86 3.39
N PHE A 101 1.69 -2.67 3.66
CA PHE A 101 2.83 -2.09 2.95
C PHE A 101 4.18 -2.49 3.55
N GLU A 102 4.20 -3.19 4.68
CA GLU A 102 5.44 -3.61 5.35
C GLU A 102 6.36 -4.41 4.42
N THR A 103 5.76 -5.33 3.66
CA THR A 103 6.46 -6.25 2.76
C THR A 103 6.72 -5.67 1.39
N PHE A 104 6.30 -4.42 1.12
CA PHE A 104 6.46 -3.81 -0.20
C PHE A 104 7.95 -3.61 -0.51
N PRO A 105 8.47 -4.18 -1.63
CA PRO A 105 9.87 -4.05 -1.99
C PRO A 105 10.29 -2.59 -2.16
N ARG A 106 9.41 -1.78 -2.76
CA ARG A 106 9.58 -0.34 -3.00
C ARG A 106 8.26 0.39 -2.79
N GLY A 107 8.33 1.68 -2.48
CA GLY A 107 7.13 2.52 -2.38
C GLY A 107 6.32 2.40 -1.08
N ALA A 108 6.70 1.53 -0.13
CA ALA A 108 6.00 1.34 1.14
C ALA A 108 5.63 2.64 1.85
N GLY A 109 6.57 3.59 1.92
CA GLY A 109 6.34 4.88 2.57
C GLY A 109 5.33 5.76 1.84
N VAL A 110 5.36 5.79 0.50
CA VAL A 110 4.41 6.58 -0.28
C VAL A 110 3.01 6.00 -0.15
N SER A 111 2.86 4.68 -0.31
CA SER A 111 1.59 3.98 -0.16
C SER A 111 1.00 4.16 1.25
N LEU A 112 1.85 4.05 2.28
CA LEU A 112 1.42 4.29 3.65
C LEU A 112 0.95 5.73 3.86
N ALA A 113 1.71 6.73 3.41
CA ALA A 113 1.29 8.13 3.56
C ALA A 113 -0.03 8.42 2.85
N GLN A 114 -0.21 7.92 1.63
CA GLN A 114 -1.47 8.08 0.90
C GLN A 114 -2.65 7.50 1.68
N TRP A 115 -2.48 6.31 2.27
CA TRP A 115 -3.50 5.71 3.12
C TRP A 115 -3.76 6.53 4.39
N LEU A 116 -2.71 7.04 5.07
CA LEU A 116 -2.86 7.89 6.25
C LEU A 116 -3.68 9.16 5.95
N ILE A 117 -3.45 9.78 4.79
CA ILE A 117 -4.19 10.94 4.32
C ILE A 117 -5.66 10.58 4.09
N GLN A 118 -5.92 9.45 3.41
CA GLN A 118 -7.28 8.96 3.14
C GLN A 118 -8.09 8.70 4.41
N VAL A 119 -7.47 8.14 5.46
CA VAL A 119 -8.15 7.90 6.74
C VAL A 119 -8.24 9.15 7.64
N GLY A 120 -7.85 10.33 7.14
CA GLY A 120 -7.99 11.59 7.86
C GLY A 120 -6.94 11.84 8.95
N CYS A 121 -5.77 11.19 8.86
CA CYS A 121 -4.67 11.44 9.79
C CYS A 121 -4.23 12.91 9.75
N ARG A 122 -3.90 13.47 10.91
CA ARG A 122 -3.34 14.83 11.06
C ARG A 122 -1.98 14.83 11.72
N VAL A 123 -1.68 13.83 12.55
CA VAL A 123 -0.39 13.68 13.22
C VAL A 123 0.12 12.26 13.00
N ALA A 124 1.33 12.12 12.45
CA ALA A 124 2.02 10.86 12.31
C ALA A 124 3.15 10.77 13.34
N VAL A 125 3.19 9.70 14.13
CA VAL A 125 4.17 9.48 15.20
C VAL A 125 5.04 8.28 14.87
N GLY A 126 6.36 8.47 14.89
CA GLY A 126 7.32 7.42 14.62
C GLY A 126 8.71 7.75 15.12
N THR A 127 9.65 6.85 14.89
CA THR A 127 11.06 7.06 15.26
C THR A 127 11.85 7.82 14.21
N ARG A 128 11.51 7.61 12.94
CA ARG A 128 12.16 8.28 11.81
C ARG A 128 11.25 8.22 10.58
N PHE A 129 11.22 9.33 9.85
CA PHE A 129 10.54 9.44 8.56
C PHE A 129 11.58 9.46 7.43
N GLY A 130 11.40 8.61 6.42
CA GLY A 130 12.23 8.64 5.22
C GLY A 130 11.84 9.79 4.28
N PRO A 131 12.71 10.19 3.34
CA PRO A 131 12.47 11.37 2.48
C PRO A 131 11.16 11.26 1.68
N ASN A 132 10.87 10.07 1.13
CA ASN A 132 9.67 9.86 0.31
C ASN A 132 8.37 10.04 1.10
N ILE A 133 8.31 9.50 2.31
CA ILE A 133 7.09 9.58 3.12
C ILE A 133 6.95 10.98 3.74
N ALA A 134 8.06 11.57 4.17
CA ALA A 134 8.08 12.92 4.73
C ALA A 134 7.59 13.95 3.71
N ALA A 135 8.00 13.84 2.45
CA ALA A 135 7.53 14.72 1.38
C ALA A 135 6.00 14.64 1.21
N VAL A 136 5.43 13.43 1.14
CA VAL A 136 3.99 13.23 0.94
C VAL A 136 3.19 13.71 2.15
N LEU A 137 3.62 13.36 3.37
CA LEU A 137 2.94 13.80 4.60
C LEU A 137 2.99 15.32 4.76
N SER A 138 4.14 15.93 4.51
CA SER A 138 4.31 17.39 4.58
C SER A 138 3.44 18.12 3.57
N GLN A 139 3.35 17.63 2.33
CA GLN A 139 2.50 18.23 1.29
C GLN A 139 1.01 18.16 1.65
N ALA A 140 0.59 17.12 2.38
CA ALA A 140 -0.77 16.95 2.84
C ALA A 140 -1.06 17.66 4.18
N GLY A 141 -0.10 18.38 4.75
CA GLY A 141 -0.25 19.05 6.04
C GLY A 141 -0.37 18.11 7.23
N VAL A 142 0.15 16.88 7.12
CA VAL A 142 0.24 15.93 8.24
C VAL A 142 1.48 16.25 9.05
N GLU A 143 1.29 16.58 10.32
CA GLU A 143 2.38 16.85 11.25
C GLU A 143 3.15 15.57 11.57
N MET A 144 4.47 15.60 11.45
CA MET A 144 5.32 14.46 11.79
C MET A 144 5.97 14.69 13.15
N ARG A 145 5.72 13.79 14.09
CA ARG A 145 6.31 13.81 15.44
C ARG A 145 7.24 12.63 15.62
N VAL A 146 8.44 12.92 16.13
CA VAL A 146 9.47 11.92 16.37
C VAL A 146 9.54 11.56 17.84
N VAL A 147 9.56 10.26 18.15
CA VAL A 147 9.77 9.73 19.50
C VAL A 147 10.83 8.63 19.49
N PRO A 148 11.54 8.38 20.61
CA PRO A 148 12.51 7.30 20.67
C PRO A 148 11.88 5.92 20.40
N PRO A 149 12.62 4.96 19.80
CA PRO A 149 12.17 3.57 19.67
C PRO A 149 11.90 2.95 21.05
N GLY A 150 10.94 2.02 21.13
CA GLY A 150 10.60 1.35 22.39
C GLY A 150 9.72 2.17 23.34
N THR A 151 9.40 3.43 22.99
CA THR A 151 8.38 4.22 23.69
C THR A 151 7.02 3.55 23.52
N ARG A 152 6.20 3.46 24.58
CA ARG A 152 4.83 2.97 24.45
C ARG A 152 3.94 4.03 23.80
N VAL A 153 2.88 3.61 23.11
CA VAL A 153 1.96 4.55 22.44
C VAL A 153 1.37 5.57 23.42
N VAL A 154 0.91 5.14 24.60
CA VAL A 154 0.37 6.06 25.62
C VAL A 154 1.40 7.11 26.08
N ASP A 155 2.65 6.70 26.27
CA ASP A 155 3.71 7.58 26.72
C ASP A 155 4.10 8.56 25.60
N ALA A 156 4.16 8.09 24.36
CA ALA A 156 4.37 8.94 23.18
C ALA A 156 3.28 10.01 23.05
N LEU A 157 2.01 9.66 23.22
CA LEU A 157 0.90 10.63 23.15
C LEU A 157 0.98 11.70 24.24
N ARG A 158 1.37 11.30 25.46
CA ARG A 158 1.57 12.23 26.60
C ARG A 158 2.76 13.15 26.39
N LEU A 159 3.90 12.60 25.96
CA LEU A 159 5.12 13.38 25.67
C LEU A 159 4.87 14.45 24.60
N LEU A 160 3.98 14.16 23.64
CA LEU A 160 3.64 15.07 22.56
C LEU A 160 2.55 16.09 22.93
N GLY A 161 2.02 16.03 24.16
CA GLY A 161 0.94 16.90 24.63
C GLY A 161 -0.41 16.64 23.96
N LEU A 162 -0.56 15.47 23.31
CA LEU A 162 -1.80 15.10 22.62
C LEU A 162 -2.84 14.55 23.60
N VAL A 163 -2.38 13.88 24.66
CA VAL A 163 -3.23 13.31 25.71
C VAL A 163 -2.79 13.86 27.07
N ARG A 164 -3.75 14.18 27.92
CA ARG A 164 -3.53 14.67 29.29
C ARG A 164 -3.59 13.54 30.32
#